data_AF-A0A3C0BD08-F1
#
_entry.id   AF-A0A3C0BD08-F1
#
_cell.length_a   1.000
_cell.length_b   1.000
_cell.length_c   1.000
_cell.angle_alpha   90.00
_cell.angle_beta   90.00
_cell.angle_gamma   90.00
#
_symmetry.space_group_name_H-M   'P 1'
#
loop_
_entity.id
_entity.type
_entity.pdbx_description
1 polymer ?
#
loop_
_entity_poly.entity_id
_entity_poly.type
_entity_poly.pdbx_seq_one_letter_code
_entity_poly.pdbx_strand_id
1 'polypeptide(L)' 'MKVNKTVLFLIISIFFVGTVEGQSLILFKSRRPIQPWSKNPSFWEYKGEPLILLGGSNDDNLF' A
#
# COMPACT_ATOMS: atom_id res chain seq x y z
N MET A 1 33.82 -28.64 -15.76
CA MET A 1 32.64 -29.18 -15.06
C MET A 1 31.40 -28.85 -15.89
N LYS A 2 30.68 -29.84 -16.45
CA LYS A 2 29.51 -29.61 -17.31
C LYS A 2 28.27 -29.54 -16.41
N VAL A 3 27.68 -28.36 -16.24
CA VAL A 3 26.44 -28.22 -15.47
C VAL A 3 25.28 -28.75 -16.31
N ASN A 4 24.45 -29.61 -15.71
CA ASN A 4 23.31 -30.21 -16.38
C ASN A 4 22.20 -29.17 -16.59
N LYS A 5 21.64 -29.10 -17.80
CA LYS A 5 20.55 -28.17 -18.16
C LYS A 5 19.33 -28.32 -17.23
N THR A 6 19.06 -29.51 -16.71
CA THR A 6 17.99 -29.77 -15.74
C THR A 6 18.26 -29.09 -14.39
N VAL A 7 19.51 -29.14 -13.92
CA VAL A 7 19.93 -28.48 -12.67
C VAL A 7 19.86 -26.97 -12.81
N LEU A 8 20.25 -26.44 -13.99
CA LEU A 8 20.13 -25.02 -14.30
C LEU A 8 18.67 -24.54 -14.26
N PHE A 9 17.74 -25.33 -14.82
CA PHE A 9 16.32 -24.98 -14.83
C PHE A 9 15.69 -24.94 -13.43
N LEU A 10 16.06 -25.89 -12.56
CA LEU A 10 15.60 -25.92 -11.16
C LEU A 10 16.12 -24.73 -10.36
N ILE A 11 17.37 -24.33 -10.57
CA ILE A 11 17.92 -23.13 -9.91
C ILE A 11 17.13 -21.89 -10.33
N ILE A 12 16.87 -21.72 -11.63
CA ILE A 12 16.13 -20.57 -12.17
C ILE A 12 14.70 -20.52 -11.62
N SER A 13 14.01 -21.65 -11.49
CA SER A 13 12.63 -21.66 -10.95
C SER A 13 12.57 -21.26 -9.49
N ILE A 14 13.58 -21.65 -8.68
CA ILE A 14 13.68 -21.26 -7.27
C ILE A 14 13.88 -19.75 -7.12
N PHE A 15 14.67 -19.12 -8.00
CA PHE A 15 14.85 -17.67 -8.01
C PHE A 15 13.61 -16.89 -8.49
N PHE A 16 12.75 -17.51 -9.33
CA PHE A 16 11.57 -16.83 -9.88
C PHE A 16 10.39 -16.74 -8.88
N VAL A 17 10.29 -17.69 -7.94
CA VAL A 17 9.21 -17.70 -6.92
C VAL A 17 9.40 -16.61 -5.86
N GLY A 18 10.62 -16.14 -5.61
CA GLY A 18 10.92 -15.21 -4.52
C GLY A 18 10.56 -13.73 -4.73
N THR A 19 10.02 -13.33 -5.90
CA THR A 19 9.84 -11.91 -6.24
C THR A 19 8.39 -11.42 -6.28
N VAL A 20 7.41 -12.31 -6.13
CA VAL A 20 5.97 -11.96 -6.31
C VAL A 20 5.30 -11.45 -5.03
N GLU A 21 5.74 -11.87 -3.83
CA GLU A 21 5.11 -11.44 -2.57
C GLU A 21 5.36 -9.96 -2.20
N GLY A 22 6.43 -9.34 -2.70
CA GLY A 22 6.91 -8.04 -2.18
C GLY A 22 6.21 -6.79 -2.73
N GLN A 23 5.43 -6.89 -3.81
CA GLN A 23 4.93 -5.71 -4.53
C GLN A 23 3.60 -5.16 -3.97
N SER A 24 2.76 -6.01 -3.38
CA SER A 24 1.47 -5.61 -2.80
C SER A 24 1.67 -4.62 -1.65
N LEU A 25 2.66 -4.88 -0.80
CA LEU A 25 2.94 -4.10 0.41
C LEU A 25 3.44 -2.68 0.09
N ILE A 26 4.18 -2.50 -1.02
CA ILE A 26 4.64 -1.19 -1.48
C ILE A 26 3.49 -0.36 -2.11
N LEU A 27 2.56 -1.01 -2.82
CA LEU A 27 1.39 -0.34 -3.37
C LEU A 27 0.46 0.20 -2.26
N PHE A 28 0.19 -0.59 -1.21
CA PHE A 28 -0.61 -0.13 -0.07
C PHE A 28 0.11 0.90 0.81
N LYS A 29 1.44 0.81 0.96
CA LYS A 29 2.22 1.80 1.72
C LYS A 29 2.23 3.19 1.07
N SER A 30 2.20 3.25 -0.26
CA SER A 30 2.27 4.53 -1.00
C SER A 30 0.94 5.28 -1.02
N ARG A 31 -0.20 4.58 -0.90
CA ARG A 31 -1.53 5.19 -0.84
C ARG A 31 -2.05 5.15 0.59
N ARG A 32 -1.79 6.21 1.37
CA ARG A 32 -2.49 6.41 2.65
C ARG A 32 -3.87 7.02 2.34
N PRO A 33 -4.97 6.26 2.44
CA PRO A 33 -6.30 6.81 2.24
C PRO A 33 -6.63 7.83 3.33
N ILE A 34 -7.75 8.54 3.16
CA ILE A 34 -8.35 9.29 4.26
C ILE A 34 -8.75 8.28 5.35
N GLN A 35 -8.31 8.54 6.58
CA GLN A 35 -8.53 7.66 7.73
C GLN A 35 -8.69 8.49 9.01
N PRO A 36 -9.21 7.93 10.12
CA PRO A 36 -9.25 8.65 11.39
C PRO A 36 -7.84 9.06 11.84
N TRP A 37 -7.72 10.29 12.33
CA TRP A 37 -6.43 10.81 12.79
C TRP A 37 -5.98 10.09 14.05
N SER A 38 -4.78 9.50 13.99
CA SER A 38 -4.26 8.64 15.06
C SER A 38 -4.16 9.30 16.43
N LYS A 39 -3.94 10.64 16.48
CA LYS A 39 -3.82 11.40 17.74
C LYS A 39 -5.18 11.82 18.33
N ASN A 40 -6.17 12.06 17.48
CA ASN A 40 -7.54 12.36 17.90
C ASN A 40 -8.53 11.82 16.83
N PRO A 41 -9.14 10.65 17.08
CA PRO A 41 -10.03 9.97 16.12
C PRO A 41 -11.30 10.76 15.75
N SER A 42 -11.62 11.86 16.43
CA SER A 42 -12.70 12.77 16.04
C SER A 42 -12.38 13.56 14.76
N PHE A 43 -11.12 13.58 14.32
CA PHE A 43 -10.67 14.22 13.09
C PHE A 43 -10.23 13.19 12.05
N TRP A 44 -10.13 13.62 10.80
CA TRP A 44 -9.59 12.82 9.71
C TRP A 44 -8.12 13.20 9.45
N GLU A 45 -7.35 12.29 8.86
CA GLU A 45 -6.01 12.59 8.36
C GLU A 45 -5.86 12.18 6.88
N TYR A 46 -5.04 12.94 6.15
CA TYR A 46 -4.57 12.57 4.81
C TYR A 46 -3.07 12.85 4.72
N LYS A 47 -2.30 11.86 4.24
CA LYS A 47 -0.83 11.92 4.19
C LYS A 47 -0.15 12.25 5.53
N GLY A 48 -0.81 11.96 6.65
CA GLY A 48 -0.31 12.21 8.00
C GLY A 48 -0.67 13.58 8.59
N GLU A 49 -1.35 14.43 7.83
CA GLU A 49 -1.81 15.74 8.29
C GLU A 49 -3.30 15.68 8.67
N PRO A 50 -3.70 16.29 9.80
CA PRO A 50 -5.10 16.37 10.18
C PRO A 50 -5.89 17.27 9.22
N LEU A 51 -7.14 16.91 8.93
CA LEU A 51 -8.08 17.69 8.13
C LEU A 51 -9.53 17.51 8.59
N ILE A 52 -10.40 18.39 8.11
CA ILE A 52 -11.85 18.34 8.30
C ILE A 52 -12.48 18.04 6.94
N LEU A 53 -13.43 17.10 6.91
CA LEU A 53 -14.27 16.85 5.74
C LEU A 53 -15.41 17.86 5.73
N LEU A 54 -15.65 18.49 4.59
CA LEU A 54 -16.72 19.46 4.40
C LEU A 54 -17.81 18.88 3.50
N GLY A 55 -19.07 19.25 3.73
CA GLY A 55 -20.20 18.77 2.93
C GLY A 55 -20.79 17.44 3.42
N GLY A 56 -20.68 17.15 4.72
CA GLY A 56 -21.27 15.97 5.37
C GLY A 56 -22.72 16.19 5.81
N SER A 57 -23.21 17.43 5.76
CA SER A 57 -24.58 17.82 6.06
C SER A 57 -25.20 18.62 4.92
N ASN A 58 -26.53 18.57 4.80
CA ASN A 58 -27.30 19.49 3.97
C ASN A 58 -27.13 20.96 4.42
N ASP A 59 -26.70 21.16 5.67
CA ASP A 59 -26.44 22.47 6.26
C ASP A 59 -24.99 22.95 6.06
N ASP A 60 -24.11 22.11 5.51
CA ASP A 60 -22.72 22.47 5.23
C ASP A 60 -22.68 23.32 3.94
N ASN A 61 -22.95 24.60 4.07
CA ASN A 61 -22.85 25.51 2.94
C ASN A 61 -21.37 25.83 2.65
N LEU A 62 -20.89 25.42 1.47
CA LEU A 62 -19.52 25.64 1.02
C LEU A 62 -19.36 26.91 0.15
N PHE A 63 -20.45 27.66 -0.05
CA PHE A 63 -20.51 28.83 -0.92
C PHE A 63 -21.35 29.97 -0.33
#